data_AF-A0A431MB50-F1
#
_entry.id   AF-A0A431MB50-F1
#
_cell.length_a   1.000
_cell.length_b   1.000
_cell.length_c   1.000
_cell.angle_alpha   90.00
_cell.angle_beta   90.00
_cell.angle_gamma   90.00
#
_symmetry.space_group_name_H-M   'P 1'
#
loop_
_entity.id
_entity.type
_entity.pdbx_description
1 polymer ?
#
loop_
_entity_poly.entity_id
_entity_poly.type
_entity_poly.pdbx_seq_one_letter_code
_entity_poly.pdbx_strand_id
1 'polypeptide(L)' 'MRKARHIDISTRLEATKRLGLVEDYQIDWRSKSLCAPRVTICARAQTPRQVTKNYVSILLEQLVPTREIVVTRRMKIS' A
#
# COMPACT_ATOMS: atom_id res chain seq x y z
N MET A 1 -2.10 -12.48 -14.81
CA MET A 1 -2.33 -12.42 -13.35
C MET A 1 -2.17 -11.03 -12.70
N ARG A 2 -1.60 -10.02 -13.38
CA ARG A 2 -1.40 -8.66 -12.83
C ARG A 2 -2.70 -7.96 -12.37
N LYS A 3 -3.77 -8.09 -13.17
CA LYS A 3 -5.06 -7.43 -12.92
C LYS A 3 -5.76 -7.95 -11.65
N ALA A 4 -5.76 -9.27 -11.44
CA ALA A 4 -6.32 -9.89 -10.23
C ALA A 4 -5.57 -9.44 -8.96
N ARG A 5 -4.23 -9.46 -8.99
CA ARG A 5 -3.41 -8.95 -7.88
C ARG A 5 -3.65 -7.46 -7.61
N HIS A 6 -3.78 -6.65 -8.65
CA HIS A 6 -4.08 -5.22 -8.50
C HIS A 6 -5.42 -5.01 -7.79
N ILE A 7 -6.46 -5.77 -8.20
CA ILE A 7 -7.78 -5.70 -7.57
C ILE A 7 -7.68 -6.10 -6.10
N ASP A 8 -7.03 -7.23 -5.78
CA ASP A 8 -6.88 -7.70 -4.39
C ASP A 8 -6.18 -6.67 -3.48
N ILE A 9 -5.06 -6.11 -3.95
CA ILE A 9 -4.30 -5.10 -3.20
C ILE A 9 -5.15 -3.84 -3.01
N SER A 10 -5.78 -3.34 -4.08
CA SER A 10 -6.62 -2.15 -4.02
C SER A 10 -7.81 -2.34 -3.08
N THR A 11 -8.52 -3.47 -3.16
CA THR A 11 -9.66 -3.77 -2.27
C THR A 11 -9.26 -3.77 -0.80
N ARG A 12 -8.12 -4.38 -0.44
CA ARG A 12 -7.62 -4.41 0.95
C ARG A 12 -7.22 -3.02 1.44
N LEU A 13 -6.57 -2.22 0.60
CA LEU A 13 -6.17 -0.85 0.94
C LEU A 13 -7.38 0.09 1.05
N GLU A 14 -8.37 -0.04 0.17
CA GLU A 14 -9.65 0.68 0.26
C GLU A 14 -10.38 0.38 1.59
N ALA A 15 -10.42 -0.89 2.00
CA ALA A 15 -11.00 -1.26 3.29
C ALA A 15 -10.26 -0.56 4.45
N THR A 16 -8.93 -0.51 4.39
CA THR A 16 -8.08 0.16 5.39
C THR A 16 -8.29 1.67 5.40
N LYS A 17 -8.52 2.28 4.23
CA LYS A 17 -8.85 3.71 4.09
C LYS A 17 -10.19 4.03 4.73
N ARG A 18 -11.22 3.19 4.53
CA ARG A 18 -12.54 3.33 5.16
C ARG A 18 -12.48 3.23 6.68
N LEU A 19 -11.56 2.42 7.22
CA LEU A 19 -11.30 2.32 8.67
C LEU A 19 -10.53 3.53 9.23
N GLY A 20 -10.06 4.44 8.37
CA GLY A 20 -9.38 5.67 8.78
C GLY A 20 -7.92 5.50 9.20
N LEU A 21 -7.31 4.33 8.95
CA LEU A 21 -5.90 4.05 9.28
C LEU A 21 -4.92 4.63 8.26
N VAL A 22 -5.37 4.74 7.00
CA VAL A 22 -4.61 5.36 5.90
C VAL A 22 -5.49 6.44 5.29
N GLU A 23 -4.89 7.56 4.91
CA GLU A 23 -5.60 8.63 4.22
C GLU A 23 -5.73 8.31 2.73
N ASP A 24 -4.64 7.82 2.12
CA ASP A 24 -4.60 7.53 0.70
C ASP A 24 -3.48 6.53 0.36
N TYR A 25 -3.45 6.01 -0.87
CA TYR A 25 -2.43 5.07 -1.32
C TYR A 25 -2.24 5.09 -2.84
N GLN A 26 -1.06 4.67 -3.28
CA GLN A 26 -0.68 4.54 -4.67
C GLN A 26 -0.02 3.19 -4.89
N ILE A 27 -0.45 2.51 -5.96
CA ILE A 27 0.09 1.22 -6.38
C ILE A 27 0.86 1.44 -7.68
N ASP A 28 2.18 1.39 -7.61
CA ASP A 28 3.05 1.57 -8.76
C ASP A 28 3.54 0.21 -9.28
N TRP A 29 3.24 -0.05 -10.54
CA TRP A 29 3.56 -1.30 -11.21
C TRP A 29 4.73 -1.05 -12.17
N ARG A 30 5.96 -1.39 -11.77
CA ARG A 30 7.13 -1.25 -12.66
C ARG A 30 6.87 -1.98 -13.99
N SER A 31 7.03 -1.26 -15.10
CA SER A 31 6.43 -1.63 -16.40
C SER A 31 6.99 -2.90 -17.05
N LYS A 32 8.13 -3.44 -16.61
CA LYS A 32 8.89 -4.46 -17.37
C LYS A 32 9.05 -5.83 -16.72
N SER A 33 8.48 -6.12 -15.54
CA SER A 33 8.78 -7.39 -14.86
C SER A 33 7.58 -7.97 -14.11
N LEU A 34 7.58 -9.30 -13.94
CA LEU A 34 6.73 -10.06 -13.00
C LEU A 34 6.96 -9.67 -11.51
N CYS A 35 7.65 -8.56 -11.26
CA CYS A 35 7.95 -8.05 -9.93
C CYS A 35 6.68 -7.60 -9.22
N ALA A 36 6.72 -7.70 -7.88
CA ALA A 36 5.69 -7.16 -7.03
C ALA A 36 5.56 -5.63 -7.23
N PRO A 37 4.34 -5.08 -7.08
CA PRO A 37 4.15 -3.64 -7.17
C PRO A 37 4.77 -2.93 -5.97
N ARG A 38 5.13 -1.67 -6.17
CA ARG A 38 5.50 -0.76 -5.09
C ARG A 38 4.24 -0.09 -4.56
N VAL A 39 3.99 -0.24 -3.26
CA VAL A 39 2.82 0.35 -2.61
C VAL A 39 3.27 1.51 -1.75
N THR A 40 2.79 2.71 -2.08
CA THR A 40 3.03 3.92 -1.29
C THR A 40 1.76 4.24 -0.51
N ILE A 41 1.86 4.29 0.81
CA ILE A 41 0.76 4.56 1.72
C ILE A 41 0.92 5.96 2.31
N CYS A 42 -0.14 6.76 2.27
CA CYS A 42 -0.25 7.98 3.07
C CYS A 42 -0.84 7.61 4.45
N ALA A 43 0.01 7.53 5.47
CA ALA A 43 -0.44 7.32 6.83
C ALA A 43 -1.04 8.62 7.38
N ARG A 44 -2.15 8.49 8.11
CA ARG A 44 -2.78 9.60 8.82
C ARG A 44 -1.81 10.19 9.84
N ALA A 45 -1.84 11.52 10.03
CA ALA A 45 -0.95 12.22 10.96
C ALA A 45 -0.95 11.65 12.40
N GLN A 46 -2.11 11.14 12.84
CA GLN A 46 -2.34 10.59 14.18
C GLN A 46 -1.81 9.16 14.35
N THR A 47 -1.42 8.47 13.26
CA THR A 47 -0.95 7.08 13.31
C THR A 47 0.57 7.01 13.12
N PRO A 48 1.31 6.29 13.97
CA PRO A 48 2.74 6.10 13.78
C PRO A 48 3.04 5.36 12.48
N ARG A 49 4.01 5.85 11.70
CA ARG A 49 4.38 5.26 10.40
C ARG A 49 4.72 3.77 10.49
N GLN A 50 5.37 3.36 11.57
CA GLN A 50 5.79 1.98 11.78
C GLN A 50 4.61 1.05 12.07
N VAL A 51 3.61 1.53 12.82
CA VAL A 51 2.37 0.80 13.07
C VAL A 51 1.61 0.60 11.77
N THR A 52 1.45 1.67 10.97
CA THR A 52 0.83 1.57 9.63
C THR A 52 1.61 0.61 8.73
N LYS A 53 2.95 0.68 8.73
CA LYS A 53 3.78 -0.21 7.89
C LYS A 53 3.63 -1.67 8.30
N ASN A 54 3.66 -1.99 9.59
CA ASN A 54 3.49 -3.35 10.07
C ASN A 54 2.10 -3.89 9.72
N TYR A 55 1.05 -3.11 9.99
CA TYR A 55 -0.32 -3.47 9.64
C TYR A 55 -0.48 -3.74 8.15
N VAL A 56 -0.03 -2.83 7.29
CA VAL A 56 -0.13 -2.99 5.83
C VAL A 56 0.72 -4.16 5.33
N SER A 57 1.86 -4.45 5.97
CA SER A 57 2.68 -5.61 5.59
C SER A 57 1.99 -6.95 5.85
N ILE A 58 1.22 -7.04 6.95
CA ILE A 58 0.41 -8.22 7.26
C ILE A 58 -0.80 -8.28 6.32
N LEU A 59 -1.45 -7.15 6.08
CA LEU A 59 -2.61 -7.07 5.18
C LEU A 59 -2.28 -7.50 3.74
N LEU A 60 -1.10 -7.11 3.24
CA LEU A 60 -0.63 -7.40 1.90
C LEU A 60 0.37 -8.55 1.85
N GLU A 61 0.43 -9.36 2.90
CA GLU A 61 1.31 -10.53 2.95
C GLU A 61 1.06 -11.41 1.71
N GLN A 62 2.14 -11.95 1.14
CA GLN A 62 2.15 -12.77 -0.09
C GLN A 62 1.78 -12.02 -1.40
N LEU A 63 1.17 -10.83 -1.32
CA LEU A 63 0.83 -9.99 -2.48
C LEU A 63 1.95 -8.98 -2.78
N VAL A 64 2.48 -8.36 -1.73
CA VAL A 64 3.52 -7.31 -1.82
C VAL A 64 4.58 -7.56 -0.74
N PRO A 65 5.86 -7.68 -1.10
CA PRO A 65 6.92 -7.84 -0.12
C PRO A 65 7.11 -6.53 0.67
N THR A 66 7.38 -6.64 1.97
CA THR A 66 7.49 -5.50 2.90
C THR A 66 8.49 -4.41 2.46
N ARG A 67 9.52 -4.78 1.70
CA ARG A 67 10.51 -3.84 1.14
C ARG A 67 9.92 -2.87 0.10
N GLU A 68 8.85 -3.28 -0.58
CA GLU A 68 8.15 -2.47 -1.59
C GLU A 68 7.03 -1.61 -0.98
N ILE A 69 6.80 -1.72 0.34
CA ILE A 69 5.81 -0.93 1.07
C ILE A 69 6.48 0.32 1.66
N VAL A 70 6.06 1.47 1.19
CA VAL A 70 6.57 2.78 1.58
C VAL A 70 5.48 3.56 2.30
N VAL A 71 5.72 3.94 3.54
CA VAL A 71 4.77 4.78 4.30
C VAL A 71 5.26 6.22 4.33
N THR A 72 4.48 7.11 3.76
CA THR A 72 4.69 8.56 3.75
C THR A 72 3.59 9.27 4.53
N ARG A 73 3.83 10.54 4.89
CA ARG A 73 2.82 11.47 5.47
C ARG A 73 2.37 12.53 4.45
N ARG A 74 2.96 12.52 3.27
CA ARG A 74 2.61 13.39 2.15
C ARG A 74 2.72 12.55 0.88
N MET A 75 1.62 12.36 0.19
CA MET A 75 1.70 11.92 -1.20
C MET A 75 2.05 13.15 -2.04
N LYS A 76 3.20 13.10 -2.71
CA LYS A 76 3.44 13.99 -3.84
C LYS A 76 2.62 13.41 -4.99
N ILE A 77 1.40 13.91 -5.15
CA ILE A 77 0.66 13.74 -6.39
C ILE A 77 1.35 14.71 -7.35
N SER A 78 2.12 14.17 -8.29
CA SER A 78 2.70 14.91 -9.42
C SER A 78 1.92 14.54 -10.67
#